data_AF-V8CH74-F1
#
_entry.id   AF-V8CH74-F1
#
_cell.length_a   1.000
_cell.length_b   1.000
_cell.length_c   1.000
_cell.angle_alpha   90.00
_cell.angle_beta   90.00
_cell.angle_gamma   90.00
#
_symmetry.space_group_name_H-M   'P 1'
#
loop_
_entity.id
_entity.type
_entity.pdbx_description
1 polymer ?
#
loop_
_entity_poly.entity_id
_entity_poly.type
_entity_poly.pdbx_seq_one_letter_code
_entity_poly.pdbx_strand_id
1 'polypeptide(L)'
;MNKTEFIAAVAEKAEISKKDSEKALKAFVDVVAEQLKAGDKVQLVGFGTFEVSERAAREGRNPQTGETMTIAACKAPKFKAGKALKDAIN
;
A
#
# COMPACT_ATOMS: atom_id res chain seq x y z
N MET A 1 0.05 12.88 -12.25
CA MET A 1 -1.15 12.71 -11.41
C MET A 1 -0.76 12.79 -9.94
N ASN A 2 -1.06 13.92 -9.30
CA ASN A 2 -0.97 14.13 -7.85
C ASN A 2 -2.31 13.79 -7.16
N LYS A 3 -2.41 13.97 -5.83
CA LYS A 3 -3.64 13.61 -5.07
C LYS A 3 -4.88 14.35 -5.57
N THR A 4 -4.78 15.64 -5.87
CA THR A 4 -5.90 16.47 -6.32
C THR A 4 -6.37 16.05 -7.72
N GLU A 5 -5.41 15.82 -8.62
CA GLU A 5 -5.68 15.31 -9.97
C GLU A 5 -6.32 13.91 -9.92
N PHE A 6 -5.85 13.05 -9.01
CA PHE A 6 -6.43 11.73 -8.79
C PHE A 6 -7.86 11.80 -8.28
N ILE A 7 -8.15 12.66 -7.28
CA ILE A 7 -9.53 12.86 -6.79
C ILE A 7 -10.45 13.35 -7.91
N ALA A 8 -9.98 14.28 -8.75
CA ALA A 8 -10.76 14.75 -9.89
C ALA A 8 -11.05 13.62 -10.89
N ALA A 9 -10.04 12.82 -11.25
CA ALA A 9 -10.22 11.70 -12.16
C ALA A 9 -11.16 10.61 -11.60
N VAL A 10 -11.11 10.35 -10.28
CA VAL A 10 -12.03 9.44 -9.61
C VAL A 10 -13.45 10.01 -9.62
N ALA A 11 -13.62 11.30 -9.34
CA ALA A 11 -14.92 11.96 -9.36
C ALA A 11 -15.60 11.87 -10.73
N GLU A 12 -14.83 12.12 -11.79
CA GLU A 12 -15.31 12.01 -13.18
C GLU A 12 -15.68 10.57 -13.54
N LYS A 13 -14.82 9.59 -13.22
CA LYS A 13 -15.07 8.18 -13.56
C LYS A 13 -16.20 7.54 -12.75
N ALA A 14 -16.40 7.99 -11.52
CA ALA A 14 -17.43 7.46 -10.63
C ALA A 14 -18.71 8.30 -10.62
N GLU A 15 -18.76 9.38 -11.41
CA GLU A 15 -19.91 10.30 -11.53
C GLU A 15 -20.39 10.86 -10.18
N ILE A 16 -19.45 11.12 -9.27
CA ILE A 16 -19.70 11.66 -7.93
C ILE A 16 -19.04 13.02 -7.75
N SER A 17 -19.44 13.75 -6.70
CA SER A 17 -18.82 15.02 -6.38
C SER A 17 -17.33 14.86 -6.02
N LYS A 18 -16.51 15.88 -6.27
CA LYS A 18 -15.10 15.91 -5.83
C LYS A 18 -14.98 15.74 -4.31
N LYS A 19 -15.94 16.29 -3.56
CA LYS A 19 -15.99 16.18 -2.10
C LYS A 19 -16.24 14.75 -1.65
N ASP A 20 -17.14 14.04 -2.31
CA ASP A 20 -17.43 12.65 -1.96
C ASP A 20 -16.33 11.71 -2.45
N SER A 21 -15.67 12.02 -3.56
CA SER A 21 -14.46 11.32 -4.00
C SER A 21 -13.31 11.46 -3.01
N GLU A 22 -13.09 12.66 -2.49
CA GLU A 22 -12.08 12.89 -1.45
C GLU A 22 -12.40 12.11 -0.17
N LYS A 23 -13.67 12.13 0.27
CA LYS A 23 -14.11 11.33 1.42
C LYS A 23 -13.92 9.84 1.18
N ALA A 24 -14.31 9.32 0.02
CA ALA A 24 -14.17 7.92 -0.33
C ALA A 24 -12.70 7.49 -0.38
N LEU A 25 -11.82 8.32 -0.97
CA LEU A 25 -10.38 8.07 -0.99
C LEU A 25 -9.79 8.07 0.41
N LYS A 26 -10.20 9.01 1.27
CA LYS A 26 -9.74 9.06 2.65
C LYS A 26 -10.17 7.80 3.42
N ALA A 27 -11.46 7.44 3.31
CA ALA A 27 -12.00 6.23 3.92
C ALA A 27 -11.28 4.96 3.42
N PHE A 28 -10.96 4.89 2.12
CA PHE A 28 -10.18 3.79 1.57
C PHE A 28 -8.79 3.66 2.22
N VAL A 29 -8.06 4.77 2.34
CA VAL A 29 -6.73 4.78 2.99
C VAL A 29 -6.82 4.36 4.45
N ASP A 30 -7.81 4.89 5.17
CA ASP A 30 -8.02 4.61 6.59
C ASP A 30 -8.35 3.11 6.80
N VAL A 31 -9.30 2.56 6.04
CA VAL A 31 -9.67 1.13 6.12
C VAL A 31 -8.48 0.24 5.77
N VAL A 32 -7.72 0.53 4.72
CA VAL A 32 -6.53 -0.28 4.37
C VAL A 32 -5.50 -0.22 5.50
N ALA A 33 -5.25 0.96 6.07
CA ALA A 33 -4.30 1.10 7.17
C ALA A 33 -4.74 0.33 8.43
N GLU A 34 -6.02 0.36 8.78
CA GLU A 34 -6.58 -0.37 9.92
C GLU A 34 -6.46 -1.88 9.75
N GLN A 35 -6.81 -2.41 8.57
CA GLN A 35 -6.72 -3.83 8.28
C GLN A 35 -5.26 -4.32 8.31
N LEU A 36 -4.33 -3.55 7.72
CA LEU A 36 -2.91 -3.89 7.80
C LEU A 36 -2.38 -3.83 9.24
N LYS A 37 -2.85 -2.88 10.06
CA LYS A 37 -2.47 -2.79 11.46
C LYS A 37 -2.96 -4.00 12.27
N ALA A 38 -4.13 -4.54 11.94
CA ALA A 38 -4.65 -5.78 12.52
C ALA A 38 -3.86 -7.03 12.09
N GLY A 39 -3.01 -6.92 11.05
CA GLY A 39 -2.31 -8.05 10.45
C GLY A 39 -3.10 -8.74 9.35
N ASP A 40 -4.27 -8.21 9.02
CA ASP A 40 -5.13 -8.72 7.95
C ASP A 40 -4.66 -8.24 6.57
N LYS A 41 -5.19 -8.90 5.55
CA LYS A 41 -4.93 -8.58 4.14
C LYS A 41 -6.17 -7.98 3.48
N VAL A 42 -5.96 -6.97 2.64
CA VAL A 42 -7.02 -6.37 1.82
C VAL A 42 -6.84 -6.82 0.37
N GLN A 43 -7.74 -7.65 -0.12
CA GLN A 43 -7.71 -8.18 -1.48
C GLN A 43 -8.72 -7.46 -2.37
N LEU A 44 -8.23 -6.79 -3.41
CA LEU A 44 -9.03 -6.11 -4.43
C LEU A 44 -8.88 -6.89 -5.74
N VAL A 45 -9.86 -7.72 -6.06
CA VAL A 45 -9.85 -8.56 -7.26
C VAL A 45 -9.66 -7.68 -8.51
N GLY A 46 -8.72 -8.07 -9.37
CA GLY A 46 -8.35 -7.30 -10.56
C GLY A 46 -7.29 -6.22 -10.33
N PHE A 47 -7.15 -5.69 -9.11
CA PHE A 47 -6.15 -4.65 -8.82
C PHE A 47 -4.92 -5.20 -8.10
N GLY A 48 -5.12 -5.85 -6.94
CA GLY A 48 -4.02 -6.38 -6.14
C GLY A 48 -4.39 -6.70 -4.71
N THR A 49 -3.38 -6.96 -3.89
CA THR A 49 -3.54 -7.31 -2.47
C THR A 49 -2.59 -6.49 -1.62
N PHE A 50 -3.12 -5.83 -0.60
CA PHE A 50 -2.35 -5.23 0.48
C PHE A 50 -2.21 -6.25 1.61
N GLU A 51 -0.99 -6.46 2.08
CA GLU A 51 -0.70 -7.36 3.19
C GLU A 51 0.48 -6.82 4.00
N VAL A 52 0.63 -7.29 5.23
CA VAL A 52 1.84 -7.05 6.02
C VAL A 52 2.86 -8.16 5.73
N SER A 53 4.04 -7.77 5.29
CA SER A 53 5.19 -8.66 5.18
C SER A 53 5.98 -8.59 6.47
N GLU A 54 6.18 -9.73 7.11
CA GLU A 54 7.14 -9.86 8.20
C GLU A 54 8.54 -10.05 7.60
N ARG A 55 9.49 -9.26 8.06
CA ARG A 55 10.91 -9.42 7.76
C ARG A 55 11.58 -9.93 9.02
N ALA A 56 12.12 -11.15 8.95
CA ALA A 56 12.84 -11.74 10.07
C ALA A 56 14.07 -10.91 10.45
N ALA A 57 14.49 -11.05 11.70
CA ALA A 57 15.75 -10.47 12.14
C ALA A 57 16.89 -11.06 11.31
N ARG A 58 17.81 -10.20 10.89
CA ARG A 58 18.96 -10.61 10.07
C ARG A 58 20.21 -9.88 10.49
N GLU A 59 21.35 -10.48 10.26
CA GLU A 59 22.63 -9.81 10.44
C GLU A 59 22.84 -8.81 9.29
N GLY A 60 23.13 -7.57 9.66
CA GLY A 60 23.55 -6.50 8.78
C GLY A 60 24.94 -6.02 9.16
N ARG A 61 25.45 -5.05 8.41
CA ARG A 61 26.76 -4.45 8.65
C ARG A 61 26.63 -2.95 8.75
N ASN A 62 27.27 -2.33 9.74
CA ASN A 62 27.31 -0.88 9.84
C ASN A 62 28.03 -0.31 8.61
N PRO A 63 27.40 0.56 7.80
CA PRO A 63 28.06 1.15 6.65
C PRO A 63 29.22 2.09 7.03
N GLN A 64 29.25 2.60 8.27
CA GLN A 64 30.33 3.49 8.76
C GLN A 64 31.47 2.72 9.45
N THR A 65 31.16 1.72 10.28
CA THR A 65 32.18 1.01 11.09
C THR A 65 32.53 -0.38 10.56
N GLY A 66 31.71 -0.95 9.67
CA GLY A 66 31.92 -2.31 9.17
C GLY A 66 31.65 -3.40 10.21
N GLU A 67 31.12 -3.08 11.38
CA GLU A 67 30.78 -4.06 12.40
C GLU A 67 29.45 -4.76 12.11
N THR A 68 29.35 -6.02 12.53
CA THR A 68 28.10 -6.81 12.46
C THR A 68 27.07 -6.24 13.43
N MET A 69 25.87 -5.97 12.93
CA MET A 69 24.73 -5.54 13.74
C MET A 69 23.52 -6.42 13.47
N THR A 70 22.72 -6.67 14.51
CA THR A 70 21.44 -7.35 14.32
C THR A 70 20.39 -6.33 13.88
N ILE A 71 19.81 -6.53 12.70
CA ILE A 71 18.64 -5.79 12.24
C ILE A 71 17.42 -6.52 12.80
N ALA A 72 16.70 -5.88 13.73
CA ALA A 72 15.52 -6.47 14.36
C ALA A 72 14.45 -6.84 13.33
N ALA A 73 13.63 -7.85 13.67
CA ALA A 73 12.49 -8.22 12.85
C ALA A 73 11.52 -7.04 12.74
N CYS A 74 10.98 -6.79 11.55
CA CYS A 74 10.07 -5.68 11.32
C CYS A 74 8.90 -6.07 10.42
N LYS A 75 7.77 -5.41 10.64
CA LYS A 75 6.58 -5.51 9.81
C LYS A 75 6.59 -4.38 8.79
N ALA A 76 6.40 -4.71 7.52
CA ALA A 76 6.36 -3.72 6.44
C ALA A 76 5.09 -3.93 5.60
N PRO A 77 4.34 -2.86 5.27
CA PRO A 77 3.22 -2.97 4.34
C PRO A 77 3.75 -3.35 2.95
N LYS A 78 3.02 -4.23 2.27
CA LYS A 78 3.36 -4.73 0.94
C LYS A 78 2.12 -4.71 0.06
N PHE A 79 2.27 -4.23 -1.17
CA PHE A 79 1.26 -4.34 -2.21
C PHE A 79 1.72 -5.37 -3.26
N LYS A 80 0.87 -6.36 -3.53
CA LYS A 80 1.03 -7.35 -4.60
C LYS A 80 0.07 -7.00 -5.73
N ALA A 81 0.60 -6.55 -6.87
CA ALA A 81 -0.21 -6.28 -8.05
C ALA A 81 -0.89 -7.56 -8.57
N GLY A 82 -2.19 -7.46 -8.84
CA GLY A 82 -3.00 -8.53 -9.42
C GLY A 82 -2.69 -8.75 -10.90
N LYS A 83 -3.20 -9.85 -11.47
CA LYS A 83 -2.99 -10.19 -12.88
C LYS A 83 -3.52 -9.10 -13.81
N ALA A 84 -4.76 -8.64 -13.63
CA ALA A 84 -5.35 -7.65 -14.53
C ALA A 84 -4.60 -6.30 -14.52
N LEU A 85 -4.08 -5.85 -13.37
CA LEU A 85 -3.23 -4.66 -13.32
C LEU A 85 -1.89 -4.87 -14.07
N LYS A 86 -1.27 -6.05 -13.94
CA LYS A 86 -0.03 -6.36 -14.67
C LYS A 86 -0.28 -6.45 -16.18
N ASP A 87 -1.37 -7.08 -16.59
CA ASP A 87 -1.75 -7.23 -17.99
C ASP A 87 -2.13 -5.88 -18.63
N ALA A 88 -2.63 -4.92 -17.86
CA ALA A 88 -2.92 -3.57 -18.35
C ALA A 88 -1.66 -2.71 -18.58
N ILE A 89 -0.49 -3.15 -18.11
CA ILE A 89 0.78 -2.39 -18.17
C ILE A 89 1.76 -3.01 -19.19
N ASN A 90 1.70 -4.32 -19.42
CA ASN A 90 2.54 -5.04 -20.40
C ASN A 90 1.84 -5.20 -21.74
#